data_AF-A0A975D853-F1
#
_entry.id   AF-A0A975D853-F1
#
_cell.length_a   1.000
_cell.length_b   1.000
_cell.length_c   1.000
_cell.angle_alpha   90.00
_cell.angle_beta   90.00
_cell.angle_gamma   90.00
#
_symmetry.space_group_name_H-M   'P 1'
#
loop_
_entity.id
_entity.type
_entity.pdbx_description
1 polymer ?
#
loop_
_entity_poly.entity_id
_entity_poly.type
_entity_poly.pdbx_seq_one_letter_code
_entity_poly.pdbx_strand_id
1 'polypeptide(L)' 'MSRAVNIQATPDHIAQTCEKIGARATTIEALASGGSRVVLSNSVESAAIARHYGAKVIQGNVVRQPLRLRRG' A
#
# COMPACT_ATOMS: atom_id res chain seq x y z
N MET A 1 7.38 -3.46 13.24
CA MET A 1 7.32 -2.90 11.86
C MET A 1 6.18 -3.57 11.11
N SER A 2 5.22 -2.79 10.59
CA SER A 2 4.10 -3.30 9.80
C SER A 2 4.55 -3.60 8.36
N ARG A 3 4.09 -4.70 7.78
CA ARG A 3 4.29 -5.04 6.36
C ARG A 3 3.40 -4.24 5.39
N ALA A 4 2.46 -3.45 5.92
CA ALA A 4 1.50 -2.70 5.13
C ALA A 4 1.84 -1.20 5.09
N VAL A 5 1.81 -0.62 3.89
CA VAL A 5 2.08 0.80 3.61
C VAL A 5 0.92 1.35 2.79
N ASN A 6 0.46 2.56 3.11
CA ASN A 6 -0.53 3.27 2.33
C ASN A 6 0.19 4.35 1.51
N ILE A 7 -0.10 4.44 0.22
CA ILE A 7 0.66 5.26 -0.74
C ILE A 7 -0.31 6.03 -1.63
N GLN A 8 -0.05 7.32 -1.82
CA GLN A 8 -0.77 8.18 -2.76
C GLN A 8 -0.33 7.90 -4.21
N ALA A 9 -0.63 6.71 -4.70
CA ALA A 9 -0.39 6.26 -6.07
C ALA A 9 -1.42 5.20 -6.48
N THR A 10 -1.58 4.99 -7.78
CA THR A 10 -2.47 3.95 -8.33
C THR A 10 -1.89 2.55 -8.08
N PRO A 11 -2.74 1.51 -8.00
CA PRO A 11 -2.28 0.13 -7.86
C PRO A 11 -1.25 -0.28 -8.92
N ASP A 12 -1.50 0.09 -10.18
CA ASP A 12 -0.63 -0.27 -11.31
C ASP A 12 0.76 0.37 -11.20
N HIS A 13 0.82 1.65 -10.81
CA HIS A 13 2.09 2.35 -10.64
C HIS A 13 2.91 1.73 -9.50
N ILE A 14 2.24 1.31 -8.43
CA ILE A 14 2.89 0.63 -7.32
C ILE A 14 3.37 -0.75 -7.76
N ALA A 15 2.56 -1.53 -8.47
CA ALA A 15 2.95 -2.85 -8.97
C ALA A 15 4.23 -2.76 -9.82
N GLN A 16 4.29 -1.82 -10.76
CA GLN A 16 5.49 -1.55 -11.55
C GLN A 16 6.69 -1.12 -10.69
N THR A 17 6.44 -0.34 -9.64
CA THR A 17 7.51 0.06 -8.71
C THR A 17 8.05 -1.13 -7.94
N CYS A 18 7.16 -1.99 -7.42
CA CYS A 18 7.51 -3.22 -6.72
C CYS A 18 8.39 -4.11 -7.59
N GLU A 19 8.02 -4.30 -8.86
CA GLU A 19 8.82 -5.05 -9.83
C GLU A 19 10.21 -4.43 -10.05
N LYS A 20 10.29 -3.11 -10.23
CA LYS A 20 11.56 -2.39 -10.42
C LYS A 20 12.52 -2.51 -9.25
N ILE A 21 12.02 -2.54 -8.02
CA ILE A 21 12.86 -2.61 -6.81
C ILE A 21 12.99 -4.03 -6.24
N GLY A 22 12.38 -5.03 -6.90
CA GLY A 22 12.38 -6.43 -6.44
C GLY A 22 11.57 -6.68 -5.16
N ALA A 23 10.62 -5.80 -4.83
CA ALA A 23 9.77 -5.95 -3.65
C ALA A 23 8.54 -6.82 -3.97
N ARG A 24 8.22 -7.79 -3.10
CA ARG A 24 7.14 -8.75 -3.35
C ARG A 24 5.86 -8.34 -2.63
N ALA A 25 4.95 -7.69 -3.35
CA ALA A 25 3.62 -7.36 -2.86
C ALA A 25 2.74 -8.62 -2.81
N THR A 26 2.07 -8.81 -1.66
CA THR A 26 1.06 -9.84 -1.44
C THR A 26 -0.35 -9.35 -1.79
N THR A 27 -0.59 -8.05 -1.62
CA THR A 27 -1.89 -7.43 -1.87
C THR A 27 -1.71 -5.96 -2.21
N ILE A 28 -2.41 -5.48 -3.23
CA ILE A 28 -2.51 -4.07 -3.59
C ILE A 28 -3.98 -3.74 -3.77
N GLU A 29 -4.48 -2.81 -2.96
CA GLU A 29 -5.89 -2.42 -2.93
C GLU A 29 -6.01 -0.91 -3.12
N ALA A 30 -6.92 -0.45 -3.98
CA ALA A 30 -7.26 0.96 -4.05
C ALA A 30 -7.99 1.40 -2.77
N LEU A 31 -7.69 2.60 -2.28
CA LEU A 31 -8.32 3.17 -1.09
C LEU A 31 -9.44 4.15 -1.50
N ALA A 32 -10.56 4.10 -0.79
CA ALA A 32 -11.67 5.05 -1.01
C ALA A 32 -11.28 6.51 -0.71
N SER A 33 -10.31 6.73 0.18
CA SER A 33 -9.73 8.04 0.46
C SER A 33 -8.82 8.58 -0.65
N GLY A 34 -8.58 7.78 -1.70
CA GLY A 34 -7.54 8.02 -2.69
C GLY A 34 -6.22 7.34 -2.31
N GLY A 35 -5.44 7.00 -3.33
CA GLY A 35 -4.23 6.20 -3.19
C GLY A 35 -4.52 4.70 -3.11
N SER A 36 -3.52 3.94 -2.64
CA SER A 36 -3.58 2.49 -2.53
C SER A 36 -2.91 2.00 -1.27
N ARG A 37 -3.41 0.87 -0.75
CA ARG A 37 -2.80 0.10 0.32
C ARG A 37 -2.01 -1.05 -0.30
N VAL A 38 -0.78 -1.19 0.15
CA VAL A 38 0.15 -2.21 -0.31
C VAL A 38 0.56 -3.04 0.88
N VAL A 39 0.39 -4.35 0.79
CA VAL A 39 0.87 -5.30 1.79
C VAL A 39 2.01 -6.08 1.16
N LEU A 40 3.21 -5.95 1.73
CA LEU A 40 4.42 -6.60 1.25
C LEU A 40 4.69 -7.89 2.02
N SER A 41 5.60 -8.69 1.48
CA SER A 41 5.93 -10.00 2.06
C SER A 41 6.64 -9.85 3.41
N ASN A 42 7.46 -8.82 3.55
CA ASN A 42 8.22 -8.55 4.77
C ASN A 42 8.35 -7.04 5.08
N SER A 43 8.85 -6.73 6.28
CA SER A 43 9.00 -5.35 6.75
C SER A 43 10.16 -4.58 6.11
N VAL A 44 11.12 -5.28 5.52
CA VAL A 44 12.28 -4.65 4.86
C VAL A 44 11.83 -4.05 3.53
N GLU A 45 11.08 -4.82 2.76
CA GLU A 45 10.42 -4.36 1.53
C GLU A 45 9.47 -3.19 1.81
N SER A 46 8.69 -3.27 2.90
CA SER A 46 7.79 -2.16 3.25
C SER A 46 8.54 -0.88 3.60
N ALA A 47 9.71 -0.99 4.23
CA ALA A 47 10.57 0.16 4.46
C ALA A 47 11.17 0.69 3.15
N ALA A 48 11.58 -0.19 2.23
CA ALA A 48 12.12 0.18 0.93
C ALA A 48 11.08 0.94 0.09
N ILE A 49 9.85 0.44 0.01
CA ILE A 49 8.77 1.12 -0.73
C ILE A 49 8.38 2.44 -0.07
N ALA A 50 8.32 2.48 1.27
CA ALA A 50 8.01 3.70 1.99
C ALA A 50 9.09 4.78 1.74
N ARG A 51 10.37 4.40 1.69
CA ARG A 51 11.48 5.30 1.33
C ARG A 51 11.39 5.77 -0.11
N HIS A 52 11.05 4.88 -1.04
CA HIS A 52 10.91 5.23 -2.46
C HIS A 52 9.79 6.26 -2.70
N TYR A 53 8.66 6.11 -2.01
CA TYR A 53 7.52 7.02 -2.14
C TYR A 53 7.61 8.26 -1.24
N GLY A 54 8.36 8.20 -0.14
CA GLY A 54 8.66 9.34 0.73
C GLY A 54 7.41 10.10 1.15
N ALA A 55 7.28 11.35 0.69
CA ALA A 55 6.15 12.22 0.98
C ALA A 55 4.79 11.71 0.46
N LYS A 56 4.78 10.74 -0.46
CA LYS A 56 3.54 10.08 -0.94
C LYS A 56 3.06 8.97 -0.01
N VAL A 57 3.80 8.63 1.04
CA VAL A 57 3.33 7.67 2.05
C VAL A 57 2.27 8.35 2.91
N ILE A 58 1.08 7.75 2.97
CA ILE A 58 -0.05 8.26 3.75
C ILE A 58 0.16 7.84 5.20
N GLN A 59 0.59 8.80 6.04
CA GLN A 59 0.81 8.60 7.49
C GLN A 59 -0.44 8.83 8.35
N GLY A 60 -1.56 9.25 7.73
CA GLY A 60 -2.83 9.54 8.39
C GLY A 60 -3.78 8.35 8.50
N ASN A 61 -4.98 8.64 9.03
CA ASN A 61 -6.05 7.66 9.16
C ASN A 61 -6.57 7.27 7.77
N VAL A 62 -6.39 6.00 7.39
CA VAL A 62 -6.84 5.48 6.10
C VAL A 62 -8.14 4.72 6.26
N VAL A 63 -9.20 5.19 5.58
CA VAL A 63 -10.47 4.49 5.50
C VAL A 63 -10.34 3.38 4.46
N ARG A 64 -10.29 2.14 4.93
CA ARG A 64 -10.33 0.97 4.05
C ARG A 64 -11.76 0.76 3.55
N GLN A 65 -11.93 0.34 2.31
CA GLN A 65 -13.22 -0.18 1.89
C GLN A 65 -13.56 -1.42 2.73
N PRO A 66 -14.75 -1.47 3.36
CA PRO A 66 -15.16 -2.65 4.10
C PRO A 66 -15.37 -3.82 3.13
N LEU A 67 -14.62 -4.91 3.32
CA LEU A 67 -14.72 -6.11 2.47
C LEU A 67 -16.03 -6.90 2.68
N ARG A 68 -16.80 -6.57 3.72
CA ARG A 68 -18.11 -7.16 4.00
C ARG A 68 -19.13 -6.03 4.16
N LEU A 69 -20.27 -6.14 3.49
CA LEU A 69 -21.47 -5.41 3.90
C LEU A 69 -21.72 -5.79 5.37
N ARG A 70 -21.66 -4.79 6.27
CA ARG A 70 -22.09 -4.97 7.66
C ARG A 70 -23.60 -5.16 7.62
N ARG A 71 -24.05 -6.41 7.48
CA ARG A 71 -25.46 -6.78 7.61
C ARG A 71 -25.81 -6.60 9.09
N GLY A 72 -26.66 -5.61 9.36
CA GLY A 72 -27.27 -5.39 10.67
C GLY A 72 -28.32 -6.46 10.96
#